data_AF-W7SXA9-F1
#
_entry.id   AF-W7SXA9-F1
#
_cell.length_a   1.000
_cell.length_b   1.000
_cell.length_c   1.000
_cell.angle_alpha   90.00
_cell.angle_beta   90.00
_cell.angle_gamma   90.00
#
_symmetry.space_group_name_H-M   'P 1'
#
loop_
_entity.id
_entity.type
_entity.pdbx_description
1 polymer ?
#
loop_
_entity_poly.entity_id
_entity_poly.type
_entity_poly.pdbx_seq_one_letter_code
_entity_poly.pdbx_strand_id
1 'polypeptide(L)'
;MRSRTLAFAITTGSDRTREFEVSDVVVQPLVKRGRTIGLTFRSSRWEQAVDRQWAGGHGKSESFELPPWAGQYLEARDRGEADPVRAPWTGNTLYVLAHGRPHRIVVSLTDGVDVPVDGATFARIVAGTQPFRDAMADRRPDSIVLLSCAAAAVDGPGGAAYEFQRTLASEFGHGQPVTAPTTDVELVTDRPSSELVERVLGLRSRTAVVRGGRWLVFAASPASLLGADRFGHYHRFGPADVRRREIVHGDRKVGVSFGAGAVRLPEDAPAGVFHVDVRAGRRGFDVTAADGSHRAVDGRALARLV
;
A
#
# COMPACT_ATOMS: atom_id res chain seq x y z
N MET A 1 28.85 -15.14 9.33
CA MET A 1 28.51 -13.92 8.55
C MET A 1 28.37 -12.77 9.53
N ARG A 2 29.24 -11.75 9.48
CA ARG A 2 29.07 -10.54 10.30
C ARG A 2 27.89 -9.75 9.73
N SER A 3 26.84 -9.56 10.52
CA SER A 3 25.73 -8.67 10.17
C SER A 3 26.33 -7.28 9.95
N ARG A 4 26.30 -6.77 8.70
CA ARG A 4 26.63 -5.37 8.44
C ARG A 4 25.58 -4.53 9.13
N THR A 5 25.98 -3.77 10.13
CA THR A 5 25.08 -2.81 10.75
C THR A 5 24.75 -1.71 9.75
N LEU A 6 23.45 -1.46 9.52
CA LEU A 6 22.98 -0.39 8.66
C LEU A 6 23.01 0.91 9.45
N ALA A 7 24.01 1.74 9.19
CA ALA A 7 24.12 3.10 9.71
C ALA A 7 23.53 4.11 8.72
N PHE A 8 22.83 5.11 9.24
CA PHE A 8 22.20 6.18 8.49
C PHE A 8 22.74 7.51 8.95
N ALA A 9 22.88 8.46 8.03
CA ALA A 9 23.26 9.84 8.32
C ALA A 9 22.18 10.76 7.74
N ILE A 10 21.63 11.65 8.56
CA ILE A 10 20.64 12.64 8.12
C ILE A 10 21.02 14.04 8.57
N THR A 11 20.84 15.02 7.69
CA THR A 11 21.01 16.43 8.03
C THR A 11 19.76 16.94 8.73
N THR A 12 19.87 17.30 10.00
CA THR A 12 18.79 17.97 10.73
C THR A 12 18.73 19.45 10.35
N GLY A 13 17.63 20.15 10.63
CA GLY A 13 17.45 21.58 10.32
C GLY A 13 18.45 22.57 10.97
N SER A 14 19.49 22.06 11.61
CA SER A 14 20.61 22.79 12.23
C SER A 14 21.96 22.53 11.53
N ASP A 15 21.96 21.98 10.31
CA ASP A 15 23.14 21.50 9.56
C ASP A 15 23.99 20.44 10.29
N ARG A 16 23.51 19.92 11.42
CA ARG A 16 24.14 18.79 12.09
C ARG A 16 23.76 17.51 11.36
N THR A 17 24.79 16.77 10.93
CA THR A 17 24.60 15.38 10.51
C THR A 17 24.43 14.54 11.75
N ARG A 18 23.36 13.76 11.80
CA ARG A 18 23.11 12.79 12.86
C ARG A 18 23.24 11.40 12.29
N GLU A 19 24.10 10.61 12.91
CA GLU A 19 24.26 9.20 12.62
C GLU A 19 23.44 8.35 13.59
N PHE A 20 22.82 7.27 13.10
CA PHE A 20 22.12 6.28 13.91
C PHE A 20 22.05 4.93 13.19
N GLU A 21 21.87 3.86 13.93
CA GLU A 21 21.72 2.50 13.42
C GLU A 21 20.24 2.05 13.48
N VAL A 22 19.90 0.97 12.77
CA VAL A 22 18.54 0.38 12.87
C VAL A 22 18.17 0.01 14.31
N SER A 23 19.15 -0.44 15.11
CA SER A 23 18.94 -0.77 16.53
C SER A 23 18.58 0.44 17.40
N ASP A 24 18.87 1.65 16.94
CA ASP A 24 18.50 2.88 17.63
C ASP A 24 17.07 3.30 17.33
N VAL A 25 16.39 2.66 16.37
CA VAL A 25 15.01 3.00 16.00
C VAL A 25 14.01 2.26 16.88
N VAL A 26 13.08 3.03 17.47
CA VAL A 26 11.95 2.49 18.22
C VAL A 26 10.94 1.89 17.25
N VAL A 27 10.77 0.57 17.30
CA VAL A 27 9.81 -0.18 16.50
C VAL A 27 9.15 -1.27 17.35
N GLN A 28 7.85 -1.48 17.17
CA GLN A 28 7.12 -2.56 17.83
C GLN A 28 6.32 -3.41 16.84
N PRO A 29 6.30 -4.75 17.02
CA PRO A 29 5.41 -5.61 16.25
C PRO A 29 3.95 -5.38 16.64
N LEU A 30 3.08 -5.33 15.64
CA LEU A 30 1.64 -5.41 15.82
C LEU A 30 1.23 -6.88 15.70
N VAL A 31 0.75 -7.48 16.79
CA VAL A 31 0.45 -8.91 16.86
C VAL A 31 -1.05 -9.14 16.95
N LYS A 32 -1.57 -10.09 16.16
CA LYS A 32 -2.95 -10.57 16.24
C LYS A 32 -2.97 -12.09 16.29
N ARG A 33 -3.52 -12.66 17.35
CA ARG A 33 -3.60 -14.12 17.58
C ARG A 33 -2.23 -14.80 17.42
N GLY A 34 -1.21 -14.26 18.08
CA GLY A 34 0.17 -14.78 18.05
C GLY A 34 0.94 -14.54 16.75
N ARG A 35 0.34 -13.87 15.75
CA ARG A 35 1.01 -13.59 14.46
C ARG A 35 1.30 -12.10 14.29
N THR A 36 2.51 -11.76 13.85
CA THR A 36 2.86 -10.38 13.46
C THR A 36 2.07 -9.97 12.22
N ILE A 37 1.16 -9.03 12.39
CA ILE A 37 0.36 -8.46 11.30
C ILE A 37 0.89 -7.12 10.79
N GLY A 38 1.82 -6.51 11.51
CA GLY A 38 2.38 -5.22 11.14
C GLY A 38 3.48 -4.76 12.07
N LEU A 39 3.93 -3.53 11.85
CA LEU A 39 4.92 -2.82 12.64
C LEU A 39 4.41 -1.40 12.89
N THR A 40 4.72 -0.85 14.06
CA THR A 40 4.55 0.58 14.32
C THR A 40 5.88 1.22 14.69
N PHE A 41 6.13 2.37 14.07
CA PHE A 41 7.24 3.29 14.33
C PHE A 41 6.78 4.52 15.13
N ARG A 42 5.52 4.55 15.58
CA ARG A 42 5.03 5.58 16.52
C ARG A 42 5.56 5.27 17.92
N SER A 43 6.19 6.25 18.56
CA SER A 43 6.95 6.03 19.80
C SER A 43 6.19 6.31 21.08
N SER A 44 5.15 7.15 21.03
CA SER A 44 4.40 7.46 22.25
C SER A 44 3.63 6.23 22.74
N ARG A 45 3.61 6.04 24.07
CA ARG A 45 2.91 4.90 24.70
C ARG A 45 1.42 4.87 24.36
N TRP A 46 0.81 6.05 24.24
CA TRP A 46 -0.60 6.19 23.87
C TRP A 46 -0.85 5.70 22.45
N GLU A 47 -0.06 6.16 21.48
CA GLU A 47 -0.21 5.74 20.08
C GLU A 47 0.05 4.25 19.91
N GLN A 48 1.07 3.70 20.59
CA GLN A 48 1.32 2.26 20.57
C GLN A 48 0.16 1.45 21.20
N ALA A 49 -0.57 2.02 22.17
CA ALA A 49 -1.76 1.38 22.71
C ALA A 49 -2.90 1.39 21.68
N VAL A 50 -3.13 2.52 21.00
CA VAL A 50 -4.12 2.67 19.92
C VAL A 50 -3.79 1.74 18.75
N ASP A 51 -2.55 1.71 18.29
CA ASP A 51 -2.10 0.87 17.18
C ASP A 51 -2.27 -0.63 17.50
N ARG A 52 -1.97 -1.05 18.74
CA ARG A 52 -2.17 -2.43 19.20
C ARG A 52 -3.65 -2.80 19.33
N GLN A 53 -4.47 -1.88 19.83
CA GLN A 53 -5.92 -2.08 19.89
C GLN A 53 -6.50 -2.25 18.48
N TRP A 54 -6.14 -1.34 17.57
CA TRP A 54 -6.51 -1.42 16.16
C TRP A 54 -6.02 -2.72 15.54
N ALA A 55 -4.79 -3.14 15.80
CA ALA A 55 -4.23 -4.39 15.29
C ALA A 55 -5.07 -5.61 15.71
N GLY A 56 -5.53 -5.65 16.96
CA GLY A 56 -6.36 -6.73 17.50
C GLY A 56 -7.72 -6.90 16.82
N GLY A 57 -8.34 -5.81 16.36
CA GLY A 57 -9.69 -5.84 15.79
C GLY A 57 -9.82 -6.52 14.42
N HIS A 58 -11.04 -6.76 13.97
CA HIS A 58 -11.39 -7.33 12.67
C HIS A 58 -11.76 -6.23 11.65
N GLY A 59 -12.14 -6.55 10.41
CA GLY A 59 -12.69 -5.55 9.47
C GLY A 59 -11.69 -4.76 8.63
N LYS A 60 -10.38 -5.05 8.71
CA LYS A 60 -9.32 -4.37 7.95
C LYS A 60 -9.38 -4.59 6.43
N SER A 61 -10.33 -5.38 5.92
CA SER A 61 -10.64 -5.50 4.49
C SER A 61 -11.49 -4.34 3.96
N GLU A 62 -11.81 -3.38 4.83
CA GLU A 62 -12.59 -2.20 4.53
C GLU A 62 -11.86 -0.95 5.01
N SER A 63 -12.06 0.14 4.28
CA SER A 63 -11.58 1.47 4.61
C SER A 63 -12.71 2.46 4.35
N PHE A 64 -12.51 3.71 4.74
CA PHE A 64 -13.30 4.84 4.30
C PHE A 64 -12.44 5.75 3.42
N GLU A 65 -13.04 6.34 2.39
CA GLU A 65 -12.51 7.46 1.62
C GLU A 65 -13.49 8.61 1.82
N LEU A 66 -13.15 9.56 2.68
CA LEU A 66 -14.10 10.56 3.15
C LEU A 66 -14.16 11.76 2.21
N PRO A 67 -15.27 12.52 2.21
CA PRO A 67 -15.40 13.74 1.42
C PRO A 67 -14.30 14.79 1.69
N PRO A 68 -14.05 15.73 0.76
CA PRO A 68 -13.04 16.79 0.93
C PRO A 68 -13.17 17.63 2.19
N TRP A 69 -14.40 17.82 2.68
CA TRP A 69 -14.69 18.63 3.86
C TRP A 69 -14.37 17.91 5.17
N ALA A 70 -14.35 16.57 5.18
CA ALA A 70 -14.23 15.79 6.41
C ALA A 70 -12.77 15.72 6.83
N GLY A 71 -12.43 16.43 7.92
CA GLY A 71 -11.09 16.41 8.49
C GLY A 71 -10.82 15.16 9.33
N GLN A 72 -11.89 14.50 9.78
CA GLN A 72 -11.88 13.34 10.67
C GLN A 72 -12.99 12.35 10.32
N TYR A 73 -12.78 11.07 10.65
CA TYR A 73 -13.79 10.02 10.46
C TYR A 73 -15.10 10.29 11.20
N LEU A 74 -15.01 10.74 12.46
CA LEU A 74 -16.20 10.96 13.29
C LEU A 74 -17.12 12.02 12.71
N GLU A 75 -16.57 13.08 12.11
CA GLU A 75 -17.35 14.15 11.46
C GLU A 75 -18.18 13.62 10.29
N ALA A 76 -17.57 12.82 9.41
CA ALA A 76 -18.27 12.18 8.29
C ALA A 76 -19.31 11.15 8.77
N ARG A 77 -18.97 10.36 9.80
CA ARG A 77 -19.86 9.35 10.37
C ARG A 77 -21.12 9.98 10.96
N ASP A 78 -20.96 11.05 11.73
CA ASP A 78 -22.09 11.70 12.42
C ASP A 78 -23.05 12.39 11.43
N ARG A 79 -22.59 12.66 10.20
CA ARG A 79 -23.44 13.12 9.08
C ARG A 79 -23.98 12.01 8.20
N GLY A 80 -23.64 10.75 8.47
CA GLY A 80 -24.05 9.61 7.63
C GLY A 80 -23.32 9.54 6.28
N GLU A 81 -22.16 10.18 6.16
CA GLU A 81 -21.36 10.27 4.92
C GLU A 81 -20.07 9.41 4.98
N ALA A 82 -19.98 8.50 5.96
CA ALA A 82 -18.85 7.58 6.11
C ALA A 82 -19.21 6.17 5.64
N ASP A 83 -19.45 6.02 4.33
CA ASP A 83 -19.71 4.71 3.73
C ASP A 83 -18.41 3.90 3.57
N PRO A 84 -18.36 2.64 4.06
CA PRO A 84 -17.17 1.83 3.92
C PRO A 84 -16.99 1.36 2.48
N VAL A 85 -15.77 1.46 1.99
CA VAL A 85 -15.32 0.89 0.72
C VAL A 85 -14.46 -0.33 0.95
N ARG A 86 -14.35 -1.19 -0.07
CA ARG A 86 -13.36 -2.28 -0.06
C ARG A 86 -11.97 -1.68 -0.08
N ALA A 87 -11.13 -2.14 0.84
CA ALA A 87 -9.78 -1.66 0.92
C ALA A 87 -8.91 -2.23 -0.22
N PRO A 88 -8.03 -1.42 -0.85
CA PRO A 88 -7.20 -1.86 -1.97
C PRO A 88 -5.95 -2.63 -1.54
N TRP A 89 -6.15 -3.71 -0.80
CA TRP A 89 -5.13 -4.65 -0.38
C TRP A 89 -5.71 -6.05 -0.15
N THR A 90 -4.84 -7.05 -0.11
CA THR A 90 -5.23 -8.45 0.06
C THR A 90 -5.57 -8.77 1.52
N GLY A 91 -6.20 -9.93 1.76
CA GLY A 91 -6.41 -10.43 3.13
C GLY A 91 -5.10 -10.77 3.86
N ASN A 92 -4.02 -11.08 3.13
CA ASN A 92 -2.69 -11.37 3.68
C ASN A 92 -1.77 -10.15 3.57
N THR A 93 -2.10 -9.11 4.32
CA THR A 93 -1.37 -7.84 4.33
C THR A 93 -0.45 -7.71 5.53
N LEU A 94 0.66 -6.98 5.34
CA LEU A 94 1.51 -6.44 6.40
C LEU A 94 1.28 -4.93 6.53
N TYR A 95 0.95 -4.45 7.73
CA TYR A 95 0.72 -3.03 7.97
C TYR A 95 1.98 -2.36 8.54
N VAL A 96 2.39 -1.22 8.01
CA VAL A 96 3.51 -0.42 8.52
C VAL A 96 2.97 0.95 8.92
N LEU A 97 2.99 1.24 10.22
CA LEU A 97 2.43 2.46 10.78
C LEU A 97 3.56 3.42 11.15
N ALA A 98 3.45 4.66 10.71
CA ALA A 98 4.36 5.73 11.07
C ALA A 98 3.65 7.09 10.95
N HIS A 99 4.25 8.13 11.51
CA HIS A 99 3.90 9.49 11.11
C HIS A 99 4.63 9.85 9.82
N GLY A 100 4.06 10.76 9.04
CA GLY A 100 4.73 11.22 7.84
C GLY A 100 4.03 12.35 7.14
N ARG A 101 4.62 12.69 6.00
CA ARG A 101 4.29 13.77 5.06
C ARG A 101 4.63 13.27 3.65
N PRO A 102 4.28 14.02 2.58
CA PRO A 102 4.47 13.57 1.20
C PRO A 102 5.85 12.99 0.84
N HIS A 103 6.92 13.53 1.42
CA HIS A 103 8.31 13.16 1.12
C HIS A 103 9.04 12.49 2.28
N ARG A 104 8.46 12.48 3.49
CA ARG A 104 9.19 12.13 4.71
C ARG A 104 8.35 11.27 5.63
N ILE A 105 8.98 10.29 6.25
CA ILE A 105 8.42 9.43 7.27
C ILE A 105 9.23 9.66 8.55
N VAL A 106 8.55 9.81 9.68
CA VAL A 106 9.21 10.05 10.97
C VAL A 106 9.51 8.72 11.63
N VAL A 107 10.76 8.55 12.04
CA VAL A 107 11.19 7.48 12.94
C VAL A 107 11.63 8.09 14.26
N SER A 108 11.25 7.47 15.37
CA SER A 108 11.75 7.87 16.68
C SER A 108 12.94 7.02 17.07
N LEU A 109 13.94 7.65 17.67
CA LEU A 109 15.09 6.98 18.21
C LEU A 109 14.91 6.62 19.68
N THR A 110 15.71 5.69 20.18
CA THR A 110 15.69 5.21 21.58
C THR A 110 16.05 6.30 22.59
N ASP A 111 16.77 7.35 22.15
CA ASP A 111 17.05 8.54 22.95
C ASP A 111 15.92 9.59 22.93
N GLY A 112 14.79 9.27 22.29
CA GLY A 112 13.58 10.11 22.24
C GLY A 112 13.57 11.14 21.12
N VAL A 113 14.59 11.18 20.25
CA VAL A 113 14.62 12.12 19.12
C VAL A 113 13.84 11.59 17.92
N ASP A 114 12.98 12.44 17.35
CA ASP A 114 12.29 12.17 16.10
C ASP A 114 13.11 12.62 14.89
N VAL A 115 13.24 11.72 13.92
CA VAL A 115 14.06 11.89 12.73
C VAL A 115 13.20 11.69 11.48
N PRO A 116 13.00 12.72 10.65
CA PRO A 116 12.35 12.56 9.35
C PRO A 116 13.33 11.96 8.34
N VAL A 117 12.94 10.85 7.72
CA VAL A 117 13.70 10.16 6.66
C VAL A 117 12.90 10.14 5.35
N ASP A 118 13.57 10.04 4.21
CA ASP A 118 12.87 9.77 2.94
C ASP A 118 12.35 8.32 2.87
N GLY A 119 11.58 8.01 1.83
CA GLY A 119 10.96 6.70 1.66
C GLY A 119 11.98 5.58 1.48
N ALA A 120 13.07 5.84 0.75
CA ALA A 120 14.14 4.87 0.53
C ALA A 120 14.86 4.50 1.84
N THR A 121 15.21 5.50 2.65
CA THR A 121 15.83 5.30 3.96
C THR A 121 14.88 4.58 4.91
N PHE A 122 13.59 4.95 4.91
CA PHE A 122 12.59 4.25 5.72
C PHE A 122 12.45 2.77 5.32
N ALA A 123 12.50 2.44 4.02
CA ALA A 123 12.48 1.06 3.56
C ALA A 123 13.67 0.24 4.07
N ARG A 124 14.88 0.82 4.07
CA ARG A 124 16.08 0.17 4.63
C ARG A 124 15.95 -0.05 6.13
N ILE A 125 15.42 0.92 6.87
CA ILE A 125 15.13 0.77 8.30
C ILE A 125 14.15 -0.38 8.50
N VAL A 126 12.99 -0.36 7.84
CA VAL A 126 11.95 -1.39 7.93
C VAL A 126 12.52 -2.78 7.64
N ALA A 127 13.22 -2.96 6.51
CA ALA A 127 13.84 -4.22 6.13
C ALA A 127 14.94 -4.70 7.10
N GLY A 128 15.61 -3.74 7.75
CA GLY A 128 16.59 -3.99 8.79
C GLY A 128 16.01 -4.42 10.14
N THR A 129 14.70 -4.31 10.36
CA THR A 129 14.07 -4.71 11.63
C THR A 129 13.81 -6.22 11.70
N GLN A 130 13.97 -6.81 12.90
CA GLN A 130 13.65 -8.22 13.11
C GLN A 130 12.16 -8.53 12.86
N PRO A 131 11.19 -7.75 13.37
CA PRO A 131 9.77 -8.06 13.16
C PRO A 131 9.34 -8.08 11.69
N PHE A 132 9.97 -7.25 10.84
CA PHE A 132 9.69 -7.26 9.41
C PHE A 132 10.25 -8.53 8.76
N ARG A 133 11.49 -8.90 9.07
CA ARG A 133 12.10 -10.14 8.55
C ARG A 133 11.28 -11.37 8.94
N ASP A 134 10.85 -11.47 10.20
CA ASP A 134 10.01 -12.56 10.69
C ASP A 134 8.68 -12.60 9.91
N ALA A 135 8.02 -11.45 9.75
CA ALA A 135 6.76 -11.38 9.02
C ALA A 135 6.92 -11.77 7.54
N MET A 136 8.01 -11.37 6.89
CA MET A 136 8.28 -11.74 5.49
C MET A 136 8.62 -13.22 5.33
N ALA A 137 9.35 -13.81 6.29
CA ALA A 137 9.71 -15.22 6.27
C ALA A 137 8.51 -16.14 6.56
N ASP A 138 7.75 -15.84 7.61
CA ASP A 138 6.72 -16.73 8.14
C ASP A 138 5.38 -16.57 7.44
N ARG A 139 4.97 -15.32 7.17
CA ARG A 139 3.63 -15.05 6.60
C ARG A 139 3.64 -14.83 5.10
N ARG A 140 4.79 -14.44 4.54
CA ARG A 140 4.94 -14.09 3.12
C ARG A 140 3.76 -13.21 2.64
N PRO A 141 3.60 -12.00 3.19
CA PRO A 141 2.47 -11.15 2.86
C PRO A 141 2.40 -10.90 1.35
N ASP A 142 1.18 -10.79 0.83
CA ASP A 142 0.92 -10.52 -0.58
C ASP A 142 0.96 -9.02 -0.89
N SER A 143 0.73 -8.20 0.12
CA SER A 143 0.75 -6.74 0.03
C SER A 143 1.22 -6.09 1.33
N ILE A 144 1.74 -4.88 1.22
CA ILE A 144 2.08 -4.02 2.35
C ILE A 144 1.15 -2.80 2.32
N VAL A 145 0.69 -2.34 3.47
CA VAL A 145 0.00 -1.05 3.59
C VAL A 145 0.85 -0.12 4.44
N LEU A 146 1.29 0.99 3.85
CA LEU A 146 2.00 2.05 4.53
C LEU A 146 0.99 3.05 5.09
N LEU A 147 0.65 2.87 6.37
CA LEU A 147 -0.25 3.72 7.15
C LEU A 147 0.53 4.92 7.70
N SER A 148 0.89 5.84 6.79
CA SER A 148 1.56 7.10 7.08
C SER A 148 0.88 8.23 6.33
N CYS A 149 0.57 9.32 7.03
CA CYS A 149 -0.17 10.46 6.47
C CYS A 149 0.49 10.99 5.20
N ALA A 150 -0.33 11.17 4.17
CA ALA A 150 0.03 11.72 2.86
C ALA A 150 1.21 11.01 2.16
N ALA A 151 1.56 9.78 2.54
CA ALA A 151 2.73 9.07 1.98
C ALA A 151 2.62 8.83 0.46
N ALA A 152 1.41 8.87 -0.10
CA ALA A 152 1.13 8.76 -1.53
C ALA A 152 0.75 10.09 -2.19
N ALA A 153 0.90 11.24 -1.52
CA ALA A 153 0.57 12.53 -2.10
C ALA A 153 1.43 12.88 -3.34
N VAL A 154 2.65 12.36 -3.39
CA VAL A 154 3.54 12.46 -4.55
C VAL A 154 3.63 11.10 -5.23
N ASP A 155 3.02 10.99 -6.40
CA ASP A 155 2.89 9.77 -7.19
C ASP A 155 4.06 9.61 -8.17
N GLY A 156 5.27 9.41 -7.63
CA GLY A 156 6.49 9.30 -8.43
C GLY A 156 7.79 9.47 -7.63
N PRO A 157 8.94 9.58 -8.32
CA PRO A 157 10.23 9.83 -7.69
C PRO A 157 10.20 10.98 -6.67
N GLY A 158 10.85 10.79 -5.53
CA GLY A 158 10.79 11.71 -4.39
C GLY A 158 9.56 11.56 -3.49
N GLY A 159 8.54 10.79 -3.89
CA GLY A 159 7.39 10.46 -3.04
C GLY A 159 7.70 9.34 -2.05
N ALA A 160 7.28 9.49 -0.80
CA ALA A 160 7.63 8.56 0.28
C ALA A 160 7.22 7.11 -0.02
N ALA A 161 5.97 6.86 -0.42
CA ALA A 161 5.49 5.52 -0.74
C ALA A 161 6.14 4.93 -2.01
N TYR A 162 6.41 5.77 -3.01
CA TYR A 162 7.08 5.36 -4.24
C TYR A 162 8.50 4.85 -3.96
N GLU A 163 9.30 5.64 -3.25
CA GLU A 163 10.68 5.27 -2.91
C GLU A 163 10.72 4.08 -1.96
N PHE A 164 9.83 4.05 -0.96
CA PHE A 164 9.73 2.95 -0.02
C PHE A 164 9.53 1.60 -0.75
N GLN A 165 8.54 1.54 -1.64
CA GLN A 165 8.23 0.31 -2.36
C GLN A 165 9.37 -0.09 -3.31
N ARG A 166 9.94 0.87 -4.03
CA ARG A 166 11.02 0.59 -4.98
C ARG A 166 12.28 0.08 -4.29
N THR A 167 12.66 0.70 -3.16
CA THR A 167 13.83 0.27 -2.37
C THR A 167 13.64 -1.11 -1.76
N LEU A 168 12.45 -1.42 -1.20
CA LEU A 168 12.14 -2.77 -0.74
C LEU A 168 12.32 -3.81 -1.86
N ALA A 169 11.84 -3.52 -3.06
CA ALA A 169 11.96 -4.42 -4.20
C ALA A 169 13.41 -4.56 -4.69
N SER A 170 14.11 -3.45 -4.92
CA SER A 170 15.43 -3.47 -5.58
C SER A 170 16.59 -3.86 -4.66
N GLU A 171 16.54 -3.49 -3.38
CA GLU A 171 17.64 -3.76 -2.44
C GLU A 171 17.42 -5.03 -1.62
N PHE A 172 16.16 -5.41 -1.38
CA PHE A 172 15.82 -6.51 -0.47
C PHE A 172 15.00 -7.63 -1.13
N GLY A 173 14.66 -7.51 -2.43
CA GLY A 173 13.89 -8.51 -3.15
C GLY A 173 12.42 -8.61 -2.72
N HIS A 174 11.92 -7.63 -1.95
CA HIS A 174 10.54 -7.60 -1.47
C HIS A 174 9.64 -6.87 -2.46
N GLY A 175 9.18 -7.61 -3.48
CA GLY A 175 8.37 -7.08 -4.58
C GLY A 175 6.87 -6.91 -4.30
N GLN A 176 6.42 -7.03 -3.05
CA GLN A 176 5.02 -6.81 -2.69
C GLN A 176 4.55 -5.40 -3.10
N PRO A 177 3.32 -5.24 -3.59
CA PRO A 177 2.70 -3.93 -3.78
C PRO A 177 2.55 -3.21 -2.44
N VAL A 178 2.78 -1.90 -2.44
CA VAL A 178 2.58 -1.03 -1.28
C VAL A 178 1.38 -0.12 -1.52
N THR A 179 0.38 -0.21 -0.66
CA THR A 179 -0.78 0.71 -0.68
C THR A 179 -0.58 1.81 0.35
N ALA A 180 -0.81 3.07 -0.03
CA ALA A 180 -0.58 4.24 0.83
C ALA A 180 -1.61 5.36 0.57
N PRO A 181 -1.90 6.22 1.56
CA PRO A 181 -2.93 7.26 1.45
C PRO A 181 -2.39 8.55 0.81
N THR A 182 -3.20 9.22 -0.01
CA THR A 182 -2.83 10.53 -0.61
C THR A 182 -2.94 11.70 0.37
N THR A 183 -3.66 11.53 1.47
CA THR A 183 -3.87 12.52 2.54
C THR A 183 -3.69 11.83 3.90
N ASP A 184 -4.13 12.48 4.97
CA ASP A 184 -4.05 11.90 6.31
C ASP A 184 -4.89 10.63 6.43
N VAL A 185 -4.40 9.71 7.26
CA VAL A 185 -5.03 8.42 7.52
C VAL A 185 -5.32 8.26 9.01
N GLU A 186 -6.53 7.83 9.33
CA GLU A 186 -6.95 7.52 10.69
C GLU A 186 -7.09 6.02 10.89
N LEU A 187 -6.71 5.55 12.08
CA LEU A 187 -7.06 4.22 12.56
C LEU A 187 -8.43 4.31 13.22
N VAL A 188 -9.43 3.70 12.60
CA VAL A 188 -10.80 3.68 13.12
C VAL A 188 -10.98 2.41 13.92
N THR A 189 -11.39 2.54 15.17
CA THR A 189 -11.84 1.40 15.98
C THR A 189 -13.24 1.69 16.51
N ASP A 190 -14.21 0.92 16.05
CA ASP A 190 -15.61 1.03 16.44
C ASP A 190 -16.09 -0.22 17.19
N ARG A 191 -16.94 -0.01 18.19
CA ARG A 191 -17.69 -1.12 18.78
C ARG A 191 -18.79 -1.53 17.81
N PRO A 192 -18.94 -2.83 17.51
CA PRO A 192 -20.07 -3.27 16.70
C PRO A 192 -21.39 -2.90 17.41
N SER A 193 -22.42 -2.64 16.63
CA SER A 193 -23.77 -2.33 17.15
C SER A 193 -24.43 -3.52 17.87
N SER A 194 -23.85 -4.72 17.77
CA SER A 194 -24.34 -5.94 18.40
C SER A 194 -23.32 -6.48 19.40
N GLU A 195 -23.76 -6.67 20.64
CA GLU A 195 -22.96 -7.32 21.70
C GLU A 195 -22.52 -8.74 21.32
N LEU A 196 -23.36 -9.48 20.59
CA LEU A 196 -23.01 -10.82 20.10
C LEU A 196 -21.84 -10.77 19.12
N VAL A 197 -21.85 -9.80 18.21
CA VAL A 197 -20.75 -9.57 17.27
C VAL A 197 -19.49 -9.12 18.02
N GLU A 198 -19.62 -8.28 19.05
CA GLU A 198 -18.48 -7.89 19.89
C GLU A 198 -17.87 -9.09 20.61
N ARG A 199 -18.70 -9.96 21.21
CA ARG A 199 -18.22 -11.16 21.91
C ARG A 199 -17.52 -12.16 20.98
N VAL A 200 -17.98 -12.28 19.73
CA VAL A 200 -17.47 -13.28 18.78
C VAL A 200 -16.30 -12.76 17.94
N LEU A 201 -16.39 -11.53 17.43
CA LEU A 201 -15.41 -10.95 16.49
C LEU A 201 -14.52 -9.88 17.13
N GLY A 202 -14.89 -9.35 18.30
CA GLY A 202 -14.19 -8.26 18.97
C GLY A 202 -14.49 -6.89 18.35
N LEU A 203 -13.57 -5.94 18.57
CA LEU A 203 -13.65 -4.60 17.99
C LEU A 203 -13.53 -4.64 16.46
N ARG A 204 -14.28 -3.77 15.78
CA ARG A 204 -14.10 -3.53 14.35
C ARG A 204 -13.03 -2.46 14.18
N SER A 205 -12.04 -2.75 13.35
CA SER A 205 -10.86 -1.92 13.12
C SER A 205 -10.66 -1.73 11.62
N ARG A 206 -10.81 -0.49 11.18
CA ARG A 206 -10.74 -0.05 9.78
C ARG A 206 -9.79 1.14 9.67
N THR A 207 -9.62 1.64 8.47
CA THR A 207 -8.86 2.88 8.21
C THR A 207 -9.78 3.90 7.57
N ALA A 208 -9.48 5.19 7.74
CA ALA A 208 -10.15 6.24 6.98
C ALA A 208 -9.09 7.14 6.34
N VAL A 209 -9.23 7.42 5.06
CA VAL A 209 -8.48 8.48 4.39
C VAL A 209 -9.37 9.71 4.36
N VAL A 210 -8.89 10.80 4.95
CA VAL A 210 -9.70 12.00 5.20
C VAL A 210 -9.47 13.06 4.12
N ARG A 211 -10.24 14.16 4.15
CA ARG A 211 -10.05 15.34 3.28
C ARG A 211 -10.07 15.01 1.78
N GLY A 212 -10.95 14.11 1.34
CA GLY A 212 -11.09 13.76 -0.08
C GLY A 212 -9.94 12.94 -0.64
N GLY A 213 -9.07 12.41 0.23
CA GLY A 213 -8.00 11.54 -0.20
C GLY A 213 -8.47 10.13 -0.55
N ARG A 214 -7.55 9.39 -1.16
CA ARG A 214 -7.74 8.03 -1.64
C ARG A 214 -6.50 7.19 -1.38
N TRP A 215 -6.61 5.90 -1.63
CA TRP A 215 -5.47 5.00 -1.63
C TRP A 215 -4.81 4.89 -3.01
N LEU A 216 -3.48 4.92 -3.07
CA LEU A 216 -2.71 4.56 -4.26
C LEU A 216 -1.92 3.28 -4.00
N VAL A 217 -1.71 2.49 -5.06
CA VAL A 217 -0.91 1.26 -5.03
C VAL A 217 0.38 1.48 -5.83
N PHE A 218 1.51 1.20 -5.20
CA PHE A 218 2.84 1.28 -5.78
C PHE A 218 3.40 -0.13 -6.01
N ALA A 219 4.01 -0.34 -7.17
CA ALA A 219 4.68 -1.58 -7.54
C ALA A 219 5.91 -1.28 -8.42
N ALA A 220 6.99 -2.02 -8.17
CA ALA A 220 8.27 -1.94 -8.87
C ALA A 220 8.54 -3.22 -9.64
N SER A 221 9.33 -3.13 -10.69
CA SER A 221 9.70 -4.28 -11.53
C SER A 221 10.69 -5.23 -10.82
N PRO A 222 10.55 -6.57 -10.97
CA PRO A 222 9.45 -7.27 -11.62
C PRO A 222 8.14 -7.09 -10.83
N ALA A 223 7.11 -6.59 -11.52
CA ALA A 223 5.89 -6.12 -10.85
C ALA A 223 5.12 -7.30 -10.26
N SER A 224 4.85 -7.24 -8.96
CA SER A 224 3.62 -7.85 -8.45
C SER A 224 2.54 -6.79 -8.51
N LEU A 225 1.38 -7.14 -9.02
CA LEU A 225 0.26 -6.22 -9.19
C LEU A 225 -0.88 -6.62 -8.25
N LEU A 226 -1.76 -5.67 -7.97
CA LEU A 226 -3.03 -5.92 -7.30
C LEU A 226 -4.18 -5.70 -8.27
N GLY A 227 -5.20 -6.55 -8.17
CA GLY A 227 -6.43 -6.40 -8.92
C GLY A 227 -7.61 -6.97 -8.16
N ALA A 228 -8.74 -6.30 -8.28
CA ALA A 228 -9.98 -6.67 -7.61
C ALA A 228 -10.75 -7.71 -8.44
N ASP A 229 -11.28 -8.74 -7.80
CA ASP A 229 -12.27 -9.63 -8.43
C ASP A 229 -13.65 -8.95 -8.53
N ARG A 230 -14.62 -9.68 -9.10
CA ARG A 230 -16.01 -9.20 -9.21
C ARG A 230 -16.65 -8.83 -7.86
N PHE A 231 -16.21 -9.46 -6.76
CA PHE A 231 -16.68 -9.18 -5.40
C PHE A 231 -15.92 -8.04 -4.71
N GLY A 232 -14.85 -7.54 -5.34
CA GLY A 232 -14.03 -6.45 -4.84
C GLY A 232 -12.89 -6.91 -3.92
N HIS A 233 -12.63 -8.22 -3.84
CA HIS A 233 -11.45 -8.69 -3.11
C HIS A 233 -10.22 -8.52 -3.99
N TYR A 234 -9.15 -7.98 -3.41
CA TYR A 234 -7.88 -7.80 -4.11
C TYR A 234 -7.02 -9.05 -4.05
N HIS A 235 -6.40 -9.36 -5.18
CA HIS A 235 -5.52 -10.50 -5.36
C HIS A 235 -4.19 -10.02 -5.94
N ARG A 236 -3.10 -10.66 -5.51
CA ARG A 236 -1.77 -10.46 -6.08
C ARG A 236 -1.61 -11.35 -7.31
N PHE A 237 -1.02 -10.82 -8.38
CA PHE A 237 -0.64 -11.58 -9.57
C PHE A 237 0.55 -10.91 -10.28
N GLY A 238 1.26 -11.65 -11.12
CA GLY A 238 2.33 -11.13 -11.96
C GLY A 238 1.84 -10.72 -13.36
N PRO A 239 2.56 -9.83 -14.07
CA PRO A 239 2.25 -9.49 -15.46
C PRO A 239 2.19 -10.70 -16.41
N ALA A 240 3.00 -11.73 -16.14
CA ALA A 240 2.98 -12.98 -16.90
C ALA A 240 1.68 -13.79 -16.72
N ASP A 241 0.96 -13.56 -15.61
CA ASP A 241 -0.31 -14.21 -15.32
C ASP A 241 -1.49 -13.53 -16.02
N VAL A 242 -1.25 -12.49 -16.83
CA VAL A 242 -2.32 -11.79 -17.56
C VAL A 242 -2.36 -12.24 -19.01
N ARG A 243 -3.53 -12.67 -19.46
CA ARG A 243 -3.79 -12.96 -20.87
C ARG A 243 -3.76 -11.65 -21.65
N ARG A 244 -2.91 -11.62 -22.66
CA ARG A 244 -2.76 -10.51 -23.59
C ARG A 244 -2.58 -11.04 -25.01
N ARG A 245 -3.08 -10.29 -25.98
CA ARG A 245 -2.90 -10.56 -27.40
C ARG A 245 -2.23 -9.38 -28.06
N GLU A 246 -1.30 -9.65 -28.97
CA GLU A 246 -0.67 -8.58 -29.72
C GLU A 246 -1.66 -8.02 -30.75
N ILE A 247 -1.67 -6.70 -30.87
CA ILE A 247 -2.33 -6.04 -31.99
C ILE A 247 -1.26 -5.85 -33.06
N VAL A 248 -1.48 -6.43 -34.23
CA VAL A 248 -0.53 -6.46 -35.35
C VAL A 248 -1.14 -5.73 -36.54
N HIS A 249 -0.33 -4.94 -37.24
CA HIS A 249 -0.69 -4.30 -38.51
C HIS A 249 0.43 -4.60 -39.52
N GLY A 250 0.13 -5.39 -40.55
CA GLY A 250 1.16 -6.02 -41.40
C GLY A 250 2.00 -6.99 -40.58
N ASP A 251 3.32 -6.85 -40.61
CA ASP A 251 4.26 -7.64 -39.79
C ASP A 251 4.69 -6.92 -38.51
N ARG A 252 4.13 -5.73 -38.23
CA ARG A 252 4.54 -4.89 -37.09
C ARG A 252 3.57 -5.05 -35.93
N LYS A 253 4.11 -5.33 -34.74
CA LYS A 253 3.38 -5.16 -33.48
C LYS A 253 3.12 -3.67 -33.25
N VAL A 254 1.85 -3.32 -33.13
CA VAL A 254 1.38 -1.94 -32.94
C VAL A 254 0.61 -1.74 -31.65
N GLY A 255 0.39 -2.80 -30.86
CA GLY A 255 -0.31 -2.66 -29.60
C GLY A 255 -0.50 -3.97 -28.84
N VAL A 256 -1.33 -3.88 -27.80
CA VAL A 256 -1.74 -4.99 -26.95
C VAL A 256 -3.24 -4.90 -26.64
N SER A 257 -3.90 -6.05 -26.63
CA SER A 257 -5.31 -6.20 -26.23
C SER A 257 -5.42 -7.12 -25.02
N PHE A 258 -6.19 -6.67 -24.03
CA PHE A 258 -6.61 -7.45 -22.86
C PHE A 258 -8.05 -7.98 -22.99
N GLY A 259 -8.76 -7.61 -24.07
CA GLY A 259 -10.09 -8.12 -24.40
C GLY A 259 -10.07 -9.55 -24.95
N ALA A 260 -11.25 -10.15 -25.12
CA ALA A 260 -11.42 -11.49 -25.71
C ALA A 260 -11.69 -11.48 -27.23
N GLY A 261 -12.10 -10.33 -27.80
CA GLY A 261 -12.50 -10.21 -29.22
C GLY A 261 -11.38 -9.74 -30.16
N ALA A 262 -11.52 -9.91 -31.47
CA ALA A 262 -10.57 -9.32 -32.41
C ALA A 262 -10.58 -7.79 -32.29
N VAL A 263 -9.40 -7.19 -32.14
CA VAL A 263 -9.27 -5.72 -32.15
C VAL A 263 -9.05 -5.30 -33.58
N ARG A 264 -9.99 -4.52 -34.12
CA ARG A 264 -9.77 -3.77 -35.36
C ARG A 264 -9.32 -2.37 -34.97
N LEU A 265 -8.11 -2.01 -35.38
CA LEU A 265 -7.69 -0.62 -35.31
C LEU A 265 -8.50 0.22 -36.30
N PRO A 266 -8.81 1.49 -35.98
CA PRO A 266 -9.34 2.43 -36.95
C PRO A 266 -8.43 2.51 -38.19
N GLU A 267 -9.02 2.69 -39.38
CA GLU A 267 -8.25 2.80 -40.63
C GLU A 267 -7.32 4.03 -40.63
N ASP A 268 -7.65 5.05 -39.84
CA ASP A 268 -6.90 6.29 -39.62
C ASP A 268 -5.99 6.24 -38.37
N ALA A 269 -5.74 5.06 -37.81
CA ALA A 269 -4.86 4.90 -36.66
C ALA A 269 -3.47 5.53 -36.93
N PRO A 270 -3.01 6.50 -36.12
CA PRO A 270 -1.79 7.23 -36.41
C PRO A 270 -0.56 6.31 -36.39
N ALA A 271 0.32 6.48 -37.39
CA ALA A 271 1.60 5.81 -37.39
C ALA A 271 2.42 6.22 -36.15
N GLY A 272 3.16 5.28 -35.56
CA GLY A 272 4.00 5.51 -34.37
C GLY A 272 3.26 5.46 -33.02
N VAL A 273 1.95 5.22 -32.98
CA VAL A 273 1.20 5.02 -31.74
C VAL A 273 1.23 3.55 -31.30
N PHE A 274 1.38 3.33 -30.00
CA PHE A 274 1.20 2.01 -29.38
C PHE A 274 -0.23 1.91 -28.82
N HIS A 275 -1.04 1.02 -29.39
CA HIS A 275 -2.45 0.88 -29.04
C HIS A 275 -2.63 -0.05 -27.82
N VAL A 276 -3.48 0.36 -26.88
CA VAL A 276 -3.88 -0.46 -25.73
C VAL A 276 -5.39 -0.63 -25.77
N ASP A 277 -5.85 -1.84 -26.06
CA ASP A 277 -7.26 -2.22 -25.98
C ASP A 277 -7.56 -2.90 -24.65
N VAL A 278 -8.46 -2.30 -23.87
CA VAL A 278 -8.89 -2.83 -22.59
C VAL A 278 -10.28 -2.32 -22.25
N ARG A 279 -11.10 -3.17 -21.63
CA ARG A 279 -12.42 -2.75 -21.17
C ARG A 279 -12.28 -1.91 -19.89
N ALA A 280 -12.76 -0.68 -19.92
CA ALA A 280 -12.92 0.13 -18.72
C ALA A 280 -14.24 -0.19 -18.01
N GLY A 281 -14.19 -0.20 -16.68
CA GLY A 281 -15.33 -0.42 -15.80
C GLY A 281 -15.27 0.51 -14.58
N ARG A 282 -16.27 0.41 -13.70
CA ARG A 282 -16.38 1.27 -12.51
C ARG A 282 -15.21 1.16 -11.54
N ARG A 283 -14.46 0.05 -11.57
CA ARG A 283 -13.34 -0.24 -10.64
C ARG A 283 -11.96 -0.11 -11.29
N GLY A 284 -11.90 0.31 -12.56
CA GLY A 284 -10.66 0.39 -13.33
C GLY A 284 -10.75 -0.38 -14.64
N PHE A 285 -9.66 -1.02 -15.03
CA PHE A 285 -9.50 -1.72 -16.30
C PHE A 285 -9.59 -3.22 -16.11
N ASP A 286 -10.43 -3.89 -16.90
CA ASP A 286 -10.65 -5.32 -16.78
C ASP A 286 -9.60 -6.10 -17.56
N VAL A 287 -8.86 -6.95 -16.86
CA VAL A 287 -7.92 -7.92 -17.43
C VAL A 287 -8.35 -9.33 -17.09
N THR A 288 -7.94 -10.29 -17.92
CA THR A 288 -8.20 -11.71 -17.69
C THR A 288 -6.91 -12.39 -17.30
N ALA A 289 -6.88 -13.02 -16.13
CA ALA A 289 -5.74 -13.82 -15.70
C ALA A 289 -5.63 -15.13 -16.49
N ALA A 290 -4.47 -15.78 -16.45
CA ALA A 290 -4.17 -17.02 -17.17
C ALA A 290 -5.11 -18.15 -16.76
N ASP A 291 -5.57 -18.15 -15.50
CA ASP A 291 -6.57 -19.06 -14.95
C ASP A 291 -8.02 -18.79 -15.42
N GLY A 292 -8.22 -17.74 -16.24
CA GLY A 292 -9.53 -17.33 -16.75
C GLY A 292 -10.32 -16.41 -15.80
N SER A 293 -9.78 -16.07 -14.62
CA SER A 293 -10.41 -15.13 -13.70
C SER A 293 -10.32 -13.69 -14.21
N HIS A 294 -11.38 -12.91 -14.00
CA HIS A 294 -11.39 -11.47 -14.32
C HIS A 294 -10.90 -10.65 -13.14
N ARG A 295 -10.03 -9.67 -13.41
CA ARG A 295 -9.47 -8.73 -12.43
C ARG A 295 -9.65 -7.31 -12.93
N ALA A 296 -10.19 -6.43 -12.10
CA ALA A 296 -10.16 -4.99 -12.32
C ALA A 296 -8.85 -4.43 -11.74
N VAL A 297 -8.08 -3.72 -12.54
CA VAL A 297 -6.80 -3.11 -12.16
C VAL A 297 -6.87 -1.60 -12.29
N ASP A 298 -6.10 -0.86 -11.50
CA ASP A 298 -6.00 0.59 -11.67
C ASP A 298 -5.11 0.95 -12.89
N GLY A 299 -5.05 2.25 -13.23
CA GLY A 299 -4.24 2.71 -14.36
C GLY A 299 -2.73 2.45 -14.18
N ARG A 300 -2.24 2.43 -12.94
CA ARG A 300 -0.81 2.17 -12.66
C ARG A 300 -0.48 0.72 -12.92
N ALA A 301 -1.31 -0.20 -12.45
CA ALA A 301 -1.17 -1.62 -12.71
C ALA A 301 -1.33 -1.92 -14.21
N LEU A 302 -2.29 -1.29 -14.90
CA LEU A 302 -2.41 -1.43 -16.37
C LEU A 302 -1.14 -0.97 -17.09
N ALA A 303 -0.57 0.19 -16.72
CA ALA A 303 0.64 0.71 -17.33
C ALA A 303 1.86 -0.22 -17.15
N ARG A 304 1.85 -1.11 -16.14
CA ARG A 304 2.89 -2.13 -15.93
C ARG A 304 2.67 -3.41 -16.74
N LEU A 305 1.49 -3.60 -17.32
CA LEU A 305 1.15 -4.76 -18.16
C LEU A 305 1.49 -4.55 -19.65
N VAL A 306 1.68 -3.30 -20.04
CA VAL A 306 2.05 -2.83 -21.38
C VAL A 306 3.56 -2.79 -21.51
#